data_AF-A0A244CP44-F1
#
_entry.id   AF-A0A244CP44-F1
#
_cell.length_a   1.000
_cell.length_b   1.000
_cell.length_c   1.000
_cell.angle_alpha   90.00
_cell.angle_beta   90.00
_cell.angle_gamma   90.00
#
_symmetry.space_group_name_H-M   'P 1'
#
loop_
_entity.id
_entity.type
_entity.pdbx_description
1 polymer ?
#
loop_
_entity_poly.entity_id
_entity_poly.type
_entity_poly.pdbx_seq_one_letter_code
_entity_poly.pdbx_strand_id
1 'polypeptide(L)'
;MKNRLVSALWCLPLMIGSTWAEATRWFEAEIIIFEQKSDPLLREDFSFELKPINNTQSQQLLINQIEQQQLNACLNNARPVLAGDALISDRQVIQSVDCPEQGEYLSGLDRIPVVLSAEPFDHMDSVYLLAPEQLQFNDVMQRLKNQGLKPLLHTGWRFPEEPEKRAPYYRVLAGKKLENAAQMSFIEATRPSNQAPSNDLLALLLVDNQTEALPPASTLWQIDGQIQIYVQHYLFINAQFNYLENNAVSGEIQSAYFEQFRRVYSGDVHYLDHPKFGLIIQIRKFKH
;
A
#
# COMPACT_ATOMS: atom_id res chain seq x y z
N MET A 1 -69.62 -21.92 47.39
CA MET A 1 -68.78 -20.82 46.88
C MET A 1 -67.65 -21.43 46.06
N LYS A 2 -67.73 -21.36 44.72
CA LYS A 2 -66.73 -21.90 43.78
C LYS A 2 -66.05 -20.71 43.11
N ASN A 3 -64.81 -20.39 43.49
CA ASN A 3 -64.00 -19.40 42.79
C ASN A 3 -63.28 -20.06 41.61
N ARG A 4 -63.55 -19.58 40.40
CA ARG A 4 -62.83 -19.94 39.18
C ARG A 4 -61.67 -18.96 39.00
N LEU A 5 -60.45 -19.48 38.99
CA LEU A 5 -59.25 -18.77 38.55
C LEU A 5 -59.26 -18.66 37.03
N VAL A 6 -59.27 -17.45 36.51
CA VAL A 6 -59.07 -17.15 35.08
C VAL A 6 -57.59 -16.82 34.90
N SER A 7 -56.85 -17.71 34.24
CA SER A 7 -55.46 -17.46 33.83
C SER A 7 -55.45 -16.57 32.59
N ALA A 8 -55.02 -15.32 32.75
CA ALA A 8 -54.76 -14.43 31.62
C ALA A 8 -53.39 -14.78 31.03
N LEU A 9 -53.37 -15.41 29.84
CA LEU A 9 -52.16 -15.54 29.03
C LEU A 9 -51.80 -14.15 28.47
N TRP A 10 -50.65 -13.62 28.88
CA TRP A 10 -50.05 -12.44 28.28
C TRP A 10 -49.33 -12.84 27.00
N CYS A 11 -49.93 -12.55 25.84
CA CYS A 11 -49.22 -12.55 24.56
C CYS A 11 -48.31 -11.30 24.51
N LEU A 12 -47.01 -11.47 24.73
CA LEU A 12 -46.02 -10.46 24.37
C LEU A 12 -45.92 -10.39 22.83
N PRO A 13 -46.12 -9.23 22.19
CA PRO A 13 -45.88 -9.09 20.77
C PRO A 13 -44.37 -9.13 20.53
N LEU A 14 -43.93 -10.13 19.77
CA LEU A 14 -42.58 -10.23 19.26
C LEU A 14 -42.40 -9.09 18.25
N MET A 15 -41.79 -7.97 18.68
CA MET A 15 -41.39 -6.88 17.80
C MET A 15 -40.25 -7.39 16.91
N ILE A 16 -40.58 -7.89 15.73
CA ILE A 16 -39.62 -8.14 14.68
C ILE A 16 -39.21 -6.77 14.13
N GLY A 17 -38.13 -6.21 14.68
CA GLY A 17 -37.49 -5.04 14.10
C GLY A 17 -36.94 -5.45 12.74
N SER A 18 -37.52 -4.92 11.66
CA SER A 18 -36.95 -5.02 10.32
C SER A 18 -35.65 -4.22 10.31
N THR A 19 -34.50 -4.90 10.38
CA THR A 19 -33.23 -4.29 10.02
C THR A 19 -33.28 -4.06 8.51
N TRP A 20 -33.53 -2.83 8.10
CA TRP A 20 -33.36 -2.43 6.70
C TRP A 20 -31.89 -2.66 6.35
N ALA A 21 -31.62 -3.64 5.49
CA ALA A 21 -30.33 -3.76 4.84
C ALA A 21 -30.23 -2.59 3.85
N GLU A 22 -29.68 -1.46 4.31
CA GLU A 22 -29.25 -0.39 3.43
C GLU A 22 -28.23 -0.97 2.46
N ALA A 23 -28.54 -0.93 1.16
CA ALA A 23 -27.63 -1.40 0.13
C ALA A 23 -26.31 -0.61 0.24
N THR A 24 -25.24 -1.29 0.65
CA THR A 24 -23.92 -0.67 0.79
C THR A 24 -23.48 -0.13 -0.56
N ARG A 25 -23.24 1.17 -0.65
CA ARG A 25 -22.72 1.78 -1.88
C ARG A 25 -21.26 1.42 -2.03
N TRP A 26 -20.80 1.31 -3.27
CA TRP A 26 -19.39 1.07 -3.55
C TRP A 26 -18.78 2.23 -4.31
N PHE A 27 -17.49 2.37 -4.11
CA PHE A 27 -16.66 3.38 -4.75
C PHE A 27 -15.46 2.71 -5.37
N GLU A 28 -14.88 3.43 -6.33
CA GLU A 28 -13.67 3.08 -7.03
C GLU A 28 -12.71 4.24 -6.86
N ALA A 29 -11.52 4.00 -6.29
CA ALA A 29 -10.46 4.97 -6.22
C ALA A 29 -9.40 4.61 -7.26
N GLU A 30 -8.98 5.58 -8.06
CA GLU A 30 -7.87 5.45 -9.00
C GLU A 30 -6.83 6.51 -8.69
N ILE A 31 -5.56 6.11 -8.61
CA ILE A 31 -4.43 6.98 -8.28
C ILE A 31 -3.30 6.88 -9.30
N ILE A 32 -2.61 8.00 -9.49
CA ILE A 32 -1.30 8.07 -10.13
C ILE A 32 -0.33 8.81 -9.20
N ILE A 33 0.82 8.19 -8.94
CA ILE A 33 1.96 8.82 -8.28
C ILE A 33 3.04 9.04 -9.33
N PHE A 34 3.66 10.22 -9.36
CA PHE A 34 4.74 10.55 -10.30
C PHE A 34 5.79 11.47 -9.69
N GLU A 35 7.03 11.41 -10.19
CA GLU A 35 8.10 12.33 -9.78
C GLU A 35 7.88 13.73 -10.36
N GLN A 36 8.08 14.76 -9.54
CA GLN A 36 8.19 16.13 -10.04
C GLN A 36 9.56 16.38 -10.68
N LYS A 37 9.62 17.41 -11.53
CA LYS A 37 10.90 17.89 -12.04
C LYS A 37 11.63 18.58 -10.88
N SER A 38 12.89 18.23 -10.66
CA SER A 38 13.74 18.97 -9.75
C SER A 38 13.91 20.41 -10.27
N ASP A 39 13.45 21.39 -9.50
CA ASP A 39 13.74 22.80 -9.76
C ASP A 39 14.98 23.20 -8.94
N PRO A 40 16.11 23.56 -9.59
CA PRO A 40 17.31 24.03 -8.89
C PRO A 40 17.09 25.35 -8.12
N LEU A 41 16.02 26.09 -8.42
CA LEU A 41 15.68 27.37 -7.81
C LEU A 41 14.67 27.24 -6.65
N LEU A 42 14.12 26.05 -6.41
CA LEU A 42 13.27 25.78 -5.25
C LEU A 42 14.10 25.89 -3.97
N ARG A 43 13.99 27.05 -3.32
CA ARG A 43 14.64 27.41 -2.03
C ARG A 43 13.78 27.06 -0.81
N GLU A 44 12.83 26.15 -0.96
CA GLU A 44 12.00 25.74 0.15
C GLU A 44 12.80 24.79 1.05
N ASP A 45 13.02 25.23 2.29
CA ASP A 45 13.71 24.52 3.36
C ASP A 45 12.74 23.48 3.92
N PHE A 46 12.54 22.39 3.17
CA PHE A 46 11.75 21.28 3.68
C PHE A 46 12.54 20.64 4.80
N SER A 47 12.00 20.67 6.01
CA SER A 47 12.50 19.84 7.10
C SER A 47 12.47 18.38 6.63
N PHE A 48 13.64 17.81 6.31
CA PHE A 48 13.84 16.43 5.88
C PHE A 48 13.66 15.46 7.06
N GLU A 49 12.56 15.58 7.79
CA GLU A 49 12.22 14.71 8.91
C GLU A 49 11.46 13.50 8.40
N LEU A 50 12.11 12.33 8.46
CA LEU A 50 11.40 11.07 8.40
C LEU A 50 10.44 10.99 9.58
N LYS A 51 9.15 10.91 9.27
CA LYS A 51 8.15 10.51 10.26
C LYS A 51 7.87 9.02 10.07
N PRO A 52 8.05 8.19 11.10
CA PRO A 52 7.68 6.79 10.99
C PRO A 52 6.17 6.70 10.78
N ILE A 53 5.78 6.13 9.64
CA ILE A 53 4.36 5.86 9.34
C ILE A 53 4.07 4.45 9.86
N ASN A 54 3.16 4.34 10.84
CA ASN A 54 2.75 3.04 11.35
C ASN A 54 1.84 2.34 10.34
N ASN A 55 2.45 1.49 9.51
CA ASN A 55 1.77 0.71 8.48
C ASN A 55 1.25 -0.66 8.97
N THR A 56 1.35 -0.96 10.27
CA THR A 56 1.06 -2.31 10.82
C THR A 56 -0.39 -2.75 10.60
N GLN A 57 -1.32 -1.80 10.63
CA GLN A 57 -2.76 -2.06 10.46
C GLN A 57 -3.27 -1.76 9.05
N SER A 58 -2.38 -1.32 8.16
CA SER A 58 -2.75 -0.89 6.81
C SER A 58 -2.94 -2.10 5.91
N GLN A 59 -4.03 -2.12 5.15
CA GLN A 59 -4.32 -3.15 4.17
C GLN A 59 -3.27 -3.12 3.04
N GLN A 60 -2.69 -4.27 2.75
CA GLN A 60 -1.54 -4.44 1.86
C GLN A 60 -1.95 -4.90 0.45
N LEU A 61 -2.97 -4.28 -0.14
CA LEU A 61 -3.53 -4.73 -1.44
C LEU A 61 -2.47 -4.85 -2.54
N LEU A 62 -1.64 -3.81 -2.70
CA LEU A 62 -0.61 -3.75 -3.75
C LEU A 62 0.51 -4.77 -3.51
N ILE A 63 0.96 -4.90 -2.26
CA ILE A 63 2.02 -5.84 -1.88
C ILE A 63 1.56 -7.26 -2.11
N ASN A 64 0.37 -7.61 -1.61
CA ASN A 64 -0.22 -8.93 -1.81
C ASN A 64 -0.30 -9.26 -3.31
N GLN A 65 -0.72 -8.31 -4.15
CA GLN A 65 -0.79 -8.55 -5.59
C GLN A 65 0.57 -8.78 -6.24
N ILE A 66 1.58 -8.00 -5.86
CA ILE A 66 2.95 -8.18 -6.37
C ILE A 66 3.47 -9.56 -5.97
N GLU A 67 3.31 -9.96 -4.71
CA GLU A 67 3.75 -11.27 -4.22
C GLU A 67 3.04 -12.41 -4.95
N GLN A 68 1.72 -12.31 -5.16
CA GLN A 68 0.97 -13.31 -5.92
C GLN A 68 1.47 -13.42 -7.37
N GLN A 69 1.80 -12.29 -8.00
CA GLN A 69 2.36 -12.31 -9.36
C GLN A 69 3.73 -12.98 -9.41
N GLN A 70 4.62 -12.65 -8.48
CA GLN A 70 5.96 -13.24 -8.44
C GLN A 70 5.91 -14.73 -8.12
N LEU A 71 5.02 -15.15 -7.22
CA LEU A 71 4.77 -16.56 -6.93
C LEU A 71 4.26 -17.29 -8.18
N ASN A 72 3.24 -16.74 -8.86
CA ASN A 72 2.71 -17.33 -10.09
C ASN A 72 3.78 -17.39 -11.20
N ALA A 73 4.61 -16.36 -11.33
CA ALA A 73 5.73 -16.36 -12.28
C ALA A 73 6.77 -17.44 -11.92
N CYS A 74 7.09 -17.61 -10.64
CA CYS A 74 7.98 -18.67 -10.16
C CYS A 74 7.42 -20.06 -10.50
N LEU A 75 6.15 -20.32 -10.15
CA LEU A 75 5.47 -21.58 -10.41
C LEU A 75 5.39 -21.89 -11.91
N ASN A 76 5.15 -20.87 -12.76
CA ASN A 76 5.07 -21.04 -14.21
C ASN A 76 6.44 -21.25 -14.87
N ASN A 77 7.50 -20.64 -14.34
CA ASN A 77 8.86 -20.78 -14.85
C ASN A 77 9.59 -22.00 -14.28
N ALA A 78 8.97 -22.70 -13.33
CA ALA A 78 9.52 -23.90 -12.74
C ALA A 78 9.73 -24.98 -13.79
N ARG A 79 11.00 -25.31 -14.05
CA ARG A 79 11.33 -26.48 -14.85
C ARG A 79 11.02 -27.73 -14.03
N PRO A 80 10.39 -28.77 -14.58
CA PRO A 80 10.27 -30.04 -13.89
C PRO A 80 11.69 -30.57 -13.61
N VAL A 81 12.08 -30.59 -12.34
CA VAL A 81 13.31 -31.23 -11.90
C VAL A 81 13.08 -32.73 -11.97
N LEU A 82 13.64 -33.39 -12.99
CA LEU A 82 13.83 -34.84 -12.94
C LEU A 82 14.89 -35.09 -11.86
N ALA A 83 14.51 -35.77 -10.78
CA ALA A 83 15.46 -36.22 -9.78
C ALA A 83 16.57 -37.02 -10.48
N GLY A 84 17.81 -36.52 -10.42
CA GLY A 84 18.96 -37.17 -11.01
C GLY A 84 19.15 -38.58 -10.45
N ASP A 85 19.42 -39.53 -11.35
CA ASP A 85 19.88 -40.90 -11.10
C ASP A 85 19.04 -41.78 -10.17
N ALA A 86 17.72 -41.69 -10.25
CA ALA A 86 16.85 -42.74 -9.73
C ALA A 86 16.18 -43.48 -10.90
N LEU A 87 16.55 -44.75 -11.07
CA LEU A 87 15.82 -45.72 -11.90
C LEU A 87 14.44 -45.96 -11.28
N ILE A 88 13.51 -45.03 -11.46
CA ILE A 88 12.15 -45.13 -10.94
C ILE A 88 11.25 -45.62 -12.06
N SER A 89 10.63 -46.79 -11.83
CA SER A 89 9.50 -47.26 -12.62
C SER A 89 8.42 -46.18 -12.62
N ASP A 90 8.01 -45.80 -13.82
CA ASP A 90 6.75 -45.17 -14.18
C ASP A 90 5.86 -44.67 -13.01
N ARG A 91 5.74 -43.34 -12.89
CA ARG A 91 4.99 -42.53 -11.89
C ARG A 91 5.71 -42.25 -10.57
N GLN A 92 6.48 -41.15 -10.55
CA GLN A 92 6.34 -40.08 -9.56
C GLN A 92 7.28 -38.93 -9.92
N VAL A 93 6.75 -37.92 -10.64
CA VAL A 93 7.39 -36.61 -10.73
C VAL A 93 7.10 -35.89 -9.42
N ILE A 94 8.06 -35.84 -8.50
CA ILE A 94 7.96 -34.96 -7.33
C ILE A 94 8.41 -33.57 -7.78
N GLN A 95 7.47 -32.71 -8.16
CA GLN A 95 7.77 -31.30 -8.38
C GLN A 95 7.92 -30.60 -7.03
N SER A 96 9.12 -30.56 -6.47
CA SER A 96 9.44 -29.55 -5.45
C SER A 96 9.96 -28.32 -6.17
N VAL A 97 9.06 -27.41 -6.54
CA VAL A 97 9.46 -26.07 -6.99
C VAL A 97 9.83 -25.29 -5.74
N ASP A 98 11.10 -24.91 -5.62
CA ASP A 98 11.58 -24.10 -4.51
C ASP A 98 11.29 -22.61 -4.82
N CYS A 99 10.04 -22.23 -4.61
CA CYS A 99 9.61 -20.84 -4.71
C CYS A 99 9.72 -20.19 -3.32
N PRO A 100 10.29 -18.98 -3.21
CA PRO A 100 10.43 -18.30 -1.93
C PRO A 100 9.09 -18.06 -1.25
N GLU A 101 9.11 -17.93 0.08
CA GLU A 101 7.89 -17.68 0.88
C GLU A 101 7.37 -16.25 0.68
N GLN A 102 6.13 -15.98 1.14
CA GLN A 102 5.53 -14.65 1.11
C GLN A 102 6.42 -13.64 1.86
N GLY A 103 6.60 -12.42 1.33
CA GLY A 103 7.51 -11.40 1.87
C GLY A 103 8.93 -11.37 1.28
N GLU A 104 9.47 -12.49 0.80
CA GLU A 104 10.81 -12.52 0.18
C GLU A 104 10.83 -11.94 -1.23
N TYR A 105 9.69 -11.99 -1.93
CA TYR A 105 9.56 -11.48 -3.29
C TYR A 105 9.76 -9.98 -3.42
N LEU A 106 9.31 -9.19 -2.43
CA LEU A 106 9.53 -7.74 -2.44
C LEU A 106 11.02 -7.39 -2.34
N SER A 107 11.78 -8.19 -1.59
CA SER A 107 13.22 -7.98 -1.40
C SER A 107 14.00 -8.19 -2.70
N GLY A 108 13.52 -9.05 -3.60
CA GLY A 108 14.13 -9.33 -4.90
C GLY A 108 13.84 -8.29 -5.99
N LEU A 109 12.99 -7.29 -5.73
CA LEU A 109 12.63 -6.27 -6.71
C LEU A 109 13.51 -5.02 -6.60
N ASP A 110 14.00 -4.54 -7.74
CA ASP A 110 14.71 -3.25 -7.84
C ASP A 110 13.73 -2.06 -7.89
N ARG A 111 12.49 -2.30 -8.33
CA ARG A 111 11.45 -1.28 -8.51
C ARG A 111 10.06 -1.90 -8.47
N ILE A 112 9.11 -1.18 -7.87
CA ILE A 112 7.68 -1.50 -7.96
C ILE A 112 7.18 -1.26 -9.40
N PRO A 113 6.47 -2.21 -10.03
CA PRO A 113 5.90 -2.01 -11.36
C PRO A 113 4.97 -0.79 -11.38
N VAL A 114 5.10 0.05 -12.42
CA VAL A 114 4.28 1.28 -12.54
C VAL A 114 2.79 0.93 -12.65
N VAL A 115 2.43 -0.14 -13.34
CA VAL A 115 1.06 -0.66 -13.41
C VAL A 115 1.11 -2.11 -12.97
N LEU A 116 0.24 -2.49 -12.03
CA LEU A 116 0.11 -3.87 -11.59
C LEU A 116 -0.91 -4.59 -12.48
N SER A 117 -0.56 -5.78 -12.96
CA SER A 117 -1.57 -6.68 -13.52
C SER A 117 -2.46 -7.20 -12.38
N ALA A 118 -3.77 -7.30 -12.62
CA ALA A 118 -4.73 -7.88 -11.69
C ALA A 118 -5.89 -8.47 -12.52
N GLU A 119 -6.64 -9.40 -11.93
CA GLU A 119 -7.81 -9.95 -12.60
C GLU A 119 -8.97 -8.93 -12.57
N PRO A 120 -9.73 -8.80 -13.67
CA PRO A 120 -10.83 -7.85 -13.75
C PRO A 120 -12.05 -8.40 -13.02
N PHE A 121 -12.19 -8.05 -11.74
CA PHE A 121 -13.37 -8.36 -10.95
C PHE A 121 -14.44 -7.25 -11.04
N ASP A 122 -15.70 -7.60 -10.81
CA ASP A 122 -16.85 -6.70 -10.77
C ASP A 122 -17.78 -6.92 -9.56
N HIS A 123 -17.35 -7.75 -8.60
CA HIS A 123 -18.12 -8.06 -7.40
C HIS A 123 -18.15 -6.89 -6.39
N MET A 124 -19.06 -6.99 -5.41
CA MET A 124 -19.32 -6.01 -4.35
C MET A 124 -19.37 -6.68 -2.96
N ASP A 125 -18.53 -7.70 -2.74
CA ASP A 125 -18.46 -8.46 -1.48
C ASP A 125 -17.12 -8.27 -0.72
N SER A 126 -16.05 -7.87 -1.40
CA SER A 126 -14.70 -7.71 -0.86
C SER A 126 -13.88 -6.69 -1.64
N VAL A 127 -12.89 -6.08 -0.99
CA VAL A 127 -12.02 -5.06 -1.59
C VAL A 127 -10.99 -5.73 -2.50
N TYR A 128 -10.80 -5.21 -3.72
CA TYR A 128 -9.83 -5.71 -4.69
C TYR A 128 -9.21 -4.59 -5.52
N LEU A 129 -8.03 -4.87 -6.07
CA LEU A 129 -7.35 -4.00 -7.02
C LEU A 129 -8.01 -4.09 -8.40
N LEU A 130 -8.05 -2.96 -9.09
CA LEU A 130 -8.50 -2.88 -10.48
C LEU A 130 -7.47 -3.49 -11.43
N ALA A 131 -7.95 -4.21 -12.42
CA ALA A 131 -7.14 -4.64 -13.55
C ALA A 131 -6.71 -3.46 -14.43
N PRO A 132 -5.58 -3.54 -15.16
CA PRO A 132 -5.13 -2.48 -16.08
C PRO A 132 -6.21 -2.01 -17.06
N GLU A 133 -7.08 -2.91 -17.51
CA GLU A 133 -8.17 -2.63 -18.45
C GLU A 133 -9.32 -1.83 -17.81
N GLN A 134 -9.43 -1.83 -16.47
CA GLN A 134 -10.43 -1.10 -15.70
C GLN A 134 -9.97 0.31 -15.31
N LEU A 135 -8.67 0.62 -15.45
CA LEU A 135 -8.10 1.93 -15.15
C LEU A 135 -8.50 2.96 -16.22
N GLN A 136 -8.94 4.16 -15.79
CA GLN A 136 -9.45 5.20 -16.67
C GLN A 136 -8.45 6.34 -16.90
N PHE A 137 -7.38 6.43 -16.12
CA PHE A 137 -6.37 7.47 -16.24
C PHE A 137 -5.29 7.20 -17.30
N ASN A 138 -5.56 6.34 -18.28
CA ASN A 138 -4.63 6.05 -19.38
C ASN A 138 -4.21 7.32 -20.13
N ASP A 139 -5.14 8.23 -20.41
CA ASP A 139 -4.83 9.51 -21.06
C ASP A 139 -4.02 10.45 -20.16
N VAL A 140 -4.27 10.42 -18.85
CA VAL A 140 -3.50 11.21 -17.86
C VAL A 140 -2.05 10.71 -17.84
N MET A 141 -1.85 9.40 -17.80
CA MET A 141 -0.54 8.76 -17.88
C MET A 141 0.24 9.18 -19.13
N GLN A 142 -0.43 9.20 -20.29
CA GLN A 142 0.21 9.65 -21.54
C GLN A 142 0.57 11.14 -21.48
N ARG A 143 -0.32 12.00 -20.96
CA ARG A 143 -0.02 13.43 -20.79
C ARG A 143 1.16 13.68 -19.86
N LEU A 144 1.25 12.97 -18.73
CA LEU A 144 2.38 13.07 -17.80
C LEU A 144 3.70 12.72 -18.50
N LYS A 145 3.72 11.59 -19.22
CA LYS A 145 4.88 11.17 -20.01
C LYS A 145 5.27 12.21 -21.06
N ASN A 146 4.30 12.76 -21.79
CA ASN A 146 4.53 13.79 -22.82
C ASN A 146 5.07 15.10 -22.23
N GLN A 147 4.74 15.41 -20.97
CA GLN A 147 5.29 16.55 -20.25
C GLN A 147 6.69 16.27 -19.67
N GLY A 148 7.24 15.07 -19.86
CA GLY A 148 8.53 14.64 -19.32
C GLY A 148 8.50 14.34 -17.83
N LEU A 149 7.32 14.08 -17.26
CA LEU A 149 7.17 13.60 -15.89
C LEU A 149 7.29 12.08 -15.87
N LYS A 150 7.74 11.52 -14.73
CA LYS A 150 7.97 10.08 -14.57
C LYS A 150 6.93 9.46 -13.65
N PRO A 151 5.93 8.72 -14.18
CA PRO A 151 5.02 7.96 -13.35
C PRO A 151 5.76 6.88 -12.55
N LEU A 152 5.44 6.79 -11.26
CA LEU A 152 5.97 5.82 -10.31
C LEU A 152 4.97 4.70 -10.04
N LEU A 153 3.67 5.01 -10.03
CA LEU A 153 2.59 4.07 -9.81
C LEU A 153 1.30 4.58 -10.47
N HIS A 154 0.53 3.67 -11.05
CA HIS A 154 -0.82 3.86 -11.55
C HIS A 154 -1.62 2.62 -11.18
N THR A 155 -2.57 2.79 -10.27
CA THR A 155 -3.36 1.70 -9.69
C THR A 155 -4.73 2.20 -9.26
N GLY A 156 -5.63 1.28 -8.94
CA GLY A 156 -6.90 1.60 -8.33
C GLY A 156 -7.49 0.40 -7.60
N TRP A 157 -8.49 0.64 -6.78
CA TRP A 157 -9.20 -0.40 -6.04
C TRP A 157 -10.67 -0.02 -5.84
N ARG A 158 -11.50 -1.03 -5.62
CA ARG A 158 -12.91 -0.87 -5.27
C ARG A 158 -13.16 -1.19 -3.81
N PHE A 159 -13.96 -0.36 -3.16
CA PHE A 159 -14.21 -0.46 -1.73
C PHE A 159 -15.65 -0.06 -1.36
N PRO A 160 -16.21 -0.62 -0.28
CA PRO A 160 -17.53 -0.26 0.20
C PRO A 160 -17.55 1.12 0.86
N GLU A 161 -18.73 1.70 0.99
CA GLU A 161 -18.99 2.90 1.77
C GLU A 161 -18.71 2.64 3.26
N GLU A 162 -17.64 3.26 3.76
CA GLU A 162 -17.16 3.05 5.12
C GLU A 162 -16.95 4.38 5.85
N PRO A 163 -17.47 4.56 7.08
CA PRO A 163 -17.15 5.71 7.90
C PRO A 163 -15.69 5.67 8.37
N GLU A 164 -15.15 6.82 8.74
CA GLU A 164 -13.74 6.99 9.15
C GLU A 164 -13.21 5.93 10.11
N LYS A 165 -14.02 5.52 11.10
CA LYS A 165 -13.60 4.53 12.11
C LYS A 165 -13.48 3.09 11.58
N ARG A 166 -14.16 2.76 10.48
CA ARG A 166 -14.17 1.43 9.87
C ARG A 166 -13.36 1.38 8.58
N ALA A 167 -13.17 2.52 7.92
CA ALA A 167 -12.38 2.62 6.71
C ALA A 167 -10.89 2.30 6.99
N PRO A 168 -10.29 1.33 6.29
CA PRO A 168 -8.90 0.99 6.48
C PRO A 168 -7.96 2.02 5.84
N TYR A 169 -6.73 2.08 6.34
CA TYR A 169 -5.61 2.65 5.60
C TYR A 169 -5.13 1.62 4.58
N TYR A 170 -4.87 2.04 3.35
CA TYR A 170 -4.25 1.21 2.31
C TYR A 170 -2.78 1.58 2.20
N ARG A 171 -1.88 0.60 2.36
CA ARG A 171 -0.44 0.84 2.19
C ARG A 171 -0.10 0.95 0.70
N VAL A 172 0.68 1.96 0.35
CA VAL A 172 1.05 2.24 -1.03
C VAL A 172 2.56 2.39 -1.15
N LEU A 173 3.15 1.55 -2.00
CA LEU A 173 4.57 1.56 -2.36
C LEU A 173 4.72 1.95 -3.82
N ALA A 174 5.75 2.75 -4.15
CA ALA A 174 6.05 3.09 -5.53
C ALA A 174 7.54 3.39 -5.76
N GLY A 175 7.95 3.34 -7.02
CA GLY A 175 9.31 3.70 -7.43
C GLY A 175 10.36 2.63 -7.10
N LYS A 176 11.62 3.06 -7.06
CA LYS A 176 12.78 2.17 -6.91
C LYS A 176 13.04 1.77 -5.45
N LYS A 177 13.69 0.63 -5.26
CA LYS A 177 14.31 0.22 -4.00
C LYS A 177 15.58 1.05 -3.73
N LEU A 178 15.85 1.36 -2.48
CA LEU A 178 17.02 2.15 -2.06
C LEU A 178 18.11 1.21 -1.53
N GLU A 179 19.27 1.21 -2.19
CA GLU A 179 20.38 0.28 -1.86
C GLU A 179 21.12 0.64 -0.55
N ASN A 180 21.09 1.90 -0.11
CA ASN A 180 21.73 2.37 1.13
C ASN A 180 20.77 2.34 2.35
N ALA A 181 19.68 1.59 2.26
CA ALA A 181 18.65 1.54 3.31
C ALA A 181 19.18 1.09 4.68
N ALA A 182 20.17 0.19 4.70
CA ALA A 182 20.76 -0.34 5.93
C ALA A 182 21.42 0.73 6.81
N GLN A 183 21.90 1.84 6.22
CA GLN A 183 22.51 2.95 6.95
C GLN A 183 21.45 3.82 7.64
N MET A 184 20.23 3.87 7.10
CA MET A 184 19.11 4.65 7.65
C MET A 184 18.24 3.85 8.64
N SER A 185 18.02 2.56 8.39
CA SER A 185 17.24 1.69 9.28
C SER A 185 17.85 1.59 10.69
N PHE A 186 19.17 1.75 10.81
CA PHE A 186 19.87 1.77 12.10
C PHE A 186 19.68 3.09 12.87
N ILE A 187 19.64 4.24 12.17
CA ILE A 187 19.37 5.57 12.77
C ILE A 187 17.92 5.65 13.28
N GLU A 188 16.99 4.98 12.60
CA GLU A 188 15.58 4.94 12.98
C GLU A 188 15.33 4.05 14.23
N ALA A 189 16.10 2.97 14.38
CA ALA A 189 16.01 2.07 15.54
C ALA A 189 16.63 2.67 16.83
N THR A 190 17.53 3.64 16.71
CA THR A 190 18.26 4.21 17.85
C THR A 190 17.77 5.59 18.29
N ARG A 191 16.84 6.24 17.57
CA ARG A 191 16.28 7.56 17.97
C ARG A 191 15.32 7.46 19.16
N PRO A 192 15.69 7.93 20.37
CA PRO A 192 14.72 8.21 21.42
C PRO A 192 13.95 9.48 21.03
N SER A 193 12.64 9.53 21.30
CA SER A 193 11.74 10.60 20.82
C SER A 193 12.08 12.03 21.26
N ASN A 194 13.10 12.23 22.10
CA ASN A 194 13.36 13.50 22.77
C ASN A 194 14.88 13.81 22.80
N GLN A 195 15.54 14.10 21.68
CA GLN A 195 16.79 14.89 21.67
C GLN A 195 17.19 15.37 20.27
N ALA A 196 17.73 16.60 20.22
CA ALA A 196 18.21 17.31 19.04
C ALA A 196 19.51 16.68 18.48
N PRO A 197 19.92 17.00 17.23
CA PRO A 197 20.91 16.21 16.50
C PRO A 197 22.32 16.54 16.99
N SER A 198 23.03 15.53 17.52
CA SER A 198 24.47 15.63 17.77
C SER A 198 25.20 14.43 17.17
N ASN A 199 25.98 14.70 16.11
CA ASN A 199 27.04 13.89 15.50
C ASN A 199 27.01 12.36 15.77
N ASP A 200 26.24 11.66 14.94
CA ASP A 200 26.06 10.19 14.90
C ASP A 200 27.27 9.38 14.37
N LEU A 201 28.43 10.01 14.18
CA LEU A 201 29.64 9.31 13.73
C LEU A 201 30.18 8.29 14.75
N LEU A 202 29.75 8.38 16.02
CA LEU A 202 30.17 7.45 17.07
C LEU A 202 29.43 6.11 17.00
N ALA A 203 28.19 6.08 16.49
CA ALA A 203 27.40 4.86 16.36
C ALA A 203 27.97 3.92 15.28
N LEU A 204 28.58 4.48 14.22
CA LEU A 204 29.28 3.72 13.18
C LEU A 204 30.62 3.12 13.64
N LEU A 205 31.23 3.65 14.71
CA LEU A 205 32.52 3.20 15.23
C LEU A 205 32.39 2.08 16.29
N LEU A 206 31.17 1.78 16.74
CA LEU A 206 30.88 0.72 17.72
C LEU A 206 30.60 -0.64 17.06
N VAL A 207 30.97 -0.83 15.80
CA VAL A 207 30.97 -2.16 15.17
C VAL A 207 32.09 -2.99 15.79
N ASP A 208 31.81 -3.50 16.99
CA ASP A 208 32.53 -4.61 17.58
C ASP A 208 31.63 -5.86 17.47
N ASN A 209 32.26 -6.99 17.13
CA ASN A 209 31.64 -8.26 16.73
C ASN A 209 30.67 -8.82 17.80
N GLN A 210 29.40 -8.39 17.78
CA GLN A 210 28.32 -9.08 18.47
C GLN A 210 27.29 -9.53 17.45
N THR A 211 27.30 -10.84 17.23
CA THR A 211 26.35 -11.65 16.47
C THR A 211 24.99 -11.65 17.16
N GLU A 212 24.33 -10.50 17.23
CA GLU A 212 22.88 -10.42 17.41
C GLU A 212 22.29 -10.10 16.04
N ALA A 213 21.32 -10.91 15.61
CA ALA A 213 20.71 -10.81 14.29
C ALA A 213 20.32 -9.36 14.01
N LEU A 214 21.08 -8.71 13.11
CA LEU A 214 20.75 -7.41 12.56
C LEU A 214 19.25 -7.46 12.19
N PRO A 215 18.39 -6.55 12.68
CA PRO A 215 17.01 -6.51 12.23
C PRO A 215 17.06 -6.52 10.70
N PRO A 216 16.27 -7.38 10.01
CA PRO A 216 16.39 -7.54 8.58
C PRO A 216 16.33 -6.15 7.97
N ALA A 217 17.39 -5.76 7.25
CA ALA A 217 17.52 -4.42 6.69
C ALA A 217 16.19 -4.05 6.05
N SER A 218 15.47 -3.11 6.64
CA SER A 218 14.12 -2.79 6.19
C SER A 218 14.26 -2.27 4.76
N THR A 219 13.58 -2.93 3.83
CA THR A 219 13.66 -2.53 2.42
C THR A 219 12.97 -1.17 2.29
N LEU A 220 13.77 -0.13 2.07
CA LEU A 220 13.25 1.22 1.85
C LEU A 220 12.90 1.41 0.37
N TRP A 221 11.68 1.90 0.15
CA TRP A 221 11.15 2.22 -1.18
C TRP A 221 11.14 3.73 -1.38
N GLN A 222 11.28 4.16 -2.64
CA GLN A 222 11.26 5.58 -3.01
C GLN A 222 9.99 6.28 -2.56
N ILE A 223 8.86 5.59 -2.57
CA ILE A 223 7.62 6.02 -1.93
C ILE A 223 7.15 4.89 -1.02
N ASP A 224 6.90 5.19 0.25
CA ASP A 224 6.14 4.35 1.18
C ASP A 224 5.18 5.23 1.98
N GLY A 225 3.93 4.79 2.08
CA GLY A 225 2.92 5.54 2.78
C GLY A 225 1.60 4.81 2.84
N GLN A 226 0.59 5.56 3.25
CA GLN A 226 -0.76 5.07 3.42
C GLN A 226 -1.80 6.10 3.00
N ILE A 227 -2.91 5.59 2.50
CA ILE A 227 -4.08 6.39 2.13
C ILE A 227 -5.34 5.78 2.72
N GLN A 228 -6.11 6.59 3.43
CA GLN A 228 -7.44 6.24 3.93
C GLN A 228 -8.47 7.03 3.13
N ILE A 229 -9.50 6.33 2.66
CA ILE A 229 -10.64 6.93 1.99
C ILE A 229 -11.89 6.52 2.76
N TYR A 230 -12.67 7.49 3.20
CA TYR A 230 -13.87 7.24 3.97
C TYR A 230 -15.02 8.17 3.58
N VAL A 231 -16.23 7.74 3.94
CA VAL A 231 -17.48 8.41 3.59
C VAL A 231 -18.20 8.88 4.85
N GLN A 232 -18.64 10.12 4.82
CA GLN A 232 -19.60 10.69 5.76
C GLN A 232 -20.67 11.43 4.95
N HIS A 233 -20.92 12.71 5.20
CA HIS A 233 -21.71 13.55 4.29
C HIS A 233 -20.97 13.83 2.97
N TYR A 234 -19.64 13.63 2.95
CA TYR A 234 -18.75 13.77 1.79
C TYR A 234 -17.75 12.62 1.74
N LEU A 235 -16.98 12.56 0.66
CA LEU A 235 -15.78 11.74 0.59
C LEU A 235 -14.61 12.50 1.19
N PHE A 236 -13.79 11.81 1.98
CA PHE A 236 -12.57 12.34 2.55
C PHE A 236 -11.40 11.45 2.19
N ILE A 237 -10.25 12.08 1.96
CA ILE A 237 -8.97 11.43 1.72
C ILE A 237 -8.02 11.90 2.82
N ASN A 238 -7.42 10.96 3.53
CA ASN A 238 -6.27 11.19 4.40
C ASN A 238 -5.08 10.43 3.82
N ALA A 239 -4.02 11.12 3.43
CA ALA A 239 -2.87 10.56 2.74
C ALA A 239 -1.57 10.99 3.43
N GLN A 240 -0.73 10.01 3.76
CA GLN A 240 0.57 10.21 4.40
C GLN A 240 1.62 9.41 3.62
N PHE A 241 2.71 10.06 3.20
CA PHE A 241 3.74 9.43 2.38
C PHE A 241 5.13 9.92 2.76
N ASN A 242 6.10 9.02 2.75
CA ASN A 242 7.52 9.33 2.75
C ASN A 242 8.06 9.17 1.33
N TYR A 243 8.78 10.19 0.85
CA TYR A 243 9.56 10.13 -0.38
C TYR A 243 11.04 10.05 -0.05
N LEU A 244 11.75 9.06 -0.61
CA LEU A 244 13.17 8.82 -0.38
C LEU A 244 13.95 8.93 -1.69
N GLU A 245 15.08 9.64 -1.66
CA GLU A 245 15.94 9.81 -2.82
C GLU A 245 17.41 9.79 -2.41
N ASN A 246 18.25 9.11 -3.19
CA ASN A 246 19.71 9.18 -3.00
C ASN A 246 20.22 10.52 -3.53
N ASN A 247 20.92 11.27 -2.69
CA ASN A 247 21.65 12.45 -3.12
C ASN A 247 22.84 12.02 -4.00
N ALA A 248 22.84 12.46 -5.25
CA ALA A 248 23.88 12.09 -6.22
C ALA A 248 25.30 12.60 -5.84
N VAL A 249 25.40 13.60 -4.95
CA VAL A 249 26.66 14.23 -4.55
C VAL A 249 27.18 13.64 -3.23
N SER A 250 26.34 13.55 -2.19
CA SER A 250 26.77 13.03 -0.89
C SER A 250 26.61 11.51 -0.74
N GLY A 251 25.79 10.86 -1.57
CA GLY A 251 25.41 9.46 -1.42
C GLY A 251 24.43 9.20 -0.27
N GLU A 252 24.05 10.23 0.48
CA GLU A 252 23.09 10.15 1.58
C GLU A 252 21.65 10.07 1.07
N ILE A 253 20.77 9.47 1.86
CA ILE A 253 19.34 9.41 1.56
C ILE A 253 18.69 10.71 2.06
N GLN A 254 18.10 11.47 1.13
CA GLN A 254 17.21 12.58 1.45
C GLN A 254 15.78 12.08 1.57
N SER A 255 15.05 12.62 2.53
CA SER A 255 13.67 12.24 2.80
C SER A 255 12.72 13.44 2.78
N ALA A 256 11.50 13.24 2.29
CA ALA A 256 10.46 14.25 2.39
C ALA A 256 9.16 13.61 2.85
N TYR A 257 8.56 14.21 3.88
CA TYR A 257 7.27 13.78 4.41
C TYR A 257 6.14 14.59 3.78
N PHE A 258 5.11 13.88 3.37
CA PHE A 258 3.88 14.41 2.82
C PHE A 258 2.71 13.98 3.70
N GLU A 259 1.86 14.95 4.05
CA GLU A 259 0.58 14.71 4.69
C GLU A 259 -0.46 15.65 4.14
N GLN A 260 -1.57 15.08 3.68
CA GLN A 260 -2.69 15.84 3.12
C GLN A 260 -4.01 15.24 3.57
N PHE A 261 -4.90 16.13 4.04
CA PHE A 261 -6.28 15.81 4.34
C PHE A 261 -7.20 16.63 3.42
N ARG A 262 -8.10 15.97 2.70
CA ARG A 262 -8.96 16.66 1.73
C ARG A 262 -10.38 16.09 1.69
N ARG A 263 -11.36 16.99 1.67
CA ARG A 263 -12.73 16.70 1.24
C ARG A 263 -12.83 16.72 -0.27
N VAL A 264 -13.44 15.69 -0.84
CA VAL A 264 -13.53 15.50 -2.30
C VAL A 264 -14.95 15.20 -2.75
N TYR A 265 -15.22 15.43 -4.03
CA TYR A 265 -16.49 15.09 -4.67
C TYR A 265 -16.29 13.90 -5.59
N SER A 266 -17.30 13.02 -5.64
CA SER A 266 -17.20 11.85 -6.52
C SER A 266 -17.23 12.28 -7.99
N GLY A 267 -16.32 11.74 -8.78
CA GLY A 267 -16.13 12.06 -10.20
C GLY A 267 -15.12 13.19 -10.46
N ASP A 268 -14.75 13.97 -9.45
CA ASP A 268 -13.74 15.02 -9.61
C ASP A 268 -12.32 14.45 -9.53
N VAL A 269 -11.43 15.00 -10.34
CA VAL A 269 -9.99 14.70 -10.29
C VAL A 269 -9.32 15.66 -9.33
N HIS A 270 -8.65 15.12 -8.33
CA HIS A 270 -7.93 15.88 -7.32
C HIS A 270 -6.42 15.71 -7.49
N TYR A 271 -5.70 16.82 -7.45
CA TYR A 271 -4.25 16.87 -7.41
C TYR A 271 -3.80 17.21 -5.99
N LEU A 272 -2.98 16.36 -5.38
CA LEU A 272 -2.31 16.57 -4.11
C LEU A 272 -0.83 16.80 -4.40
N ASP A 273 -0.36 18.00 -4.06
CA ASP A 273 0.93 18.50 -4.50
C ASP A 273 2.02 18.26 -3.46
N HIS A 274 3.21 17.89 -3.92
CA HIS A 274 4.42 17.85 -3.13
C HIS A 274 5.63 18.21 -4.02
N PRO A 275 6.58 19.02 -3.55
CA PRO A 275 7.72 19.49 -4.36
C PRO A 275 8.54 18.38 -5.05
N LYS A 276 8.57 17.18 -4.44
CA LYS A 276 9.29 16.02 -4.98
C LYS A 276 8.42 15.06 -5.82
N PHE A 277 7.12 15.01 -5.58
CA PHE A 277 6.23 14.07 -6.27
C PHE A 277 4.78 14.60 -6.34
N GLY A 278 3.99 14.12 -7.30
CA GLY A 278 2.57 14.45 -7.38
C GLY A 278 1.70 13.22 -7.17
N LEU A 279 0.54 13.41 -6.53
CA LEU A 279 -0.52 12.40 -6.43
C LEU A 279 -1.79 12.91 -7.11
N ILE A 280 -2.21 12.24 -8.18
CA ILE A 280 -3.51 12.45 -8.84
C ILE A 280 -4.45 11.35 -8.36
N ILE A 281 -5.64 11.72 -7.91
CA ILE A 281 -6.66 10.79 -7.43
C ILE A 281 -8.04 11.18 -7.92
N GLN A 282 -8.86 10.19 -8.31
CA GLN A 282 -10.29 10.35 -8.55
C GLN A 282 -11.05 9.22 -7.84
N ILE A 283 -12.20 9.57 -7.25
CA ILE A 283 -13.09 8.60 -6.62
C ILE A 283 -14.42 8.58 -7.37
N ARG A 284 -14.79 7.44 -7.94
CA ARG A 284 -16.01 7.23 -8.73
C ARG A 284 -16.99 6.36 -7.95
N LYS A 285 -18.29 6.53 -8.20
CA LYS A 285 -19.29 5.57 -7.72
C LYS A 285 -19.19 4.31 -8.55
N PHE A 286 -19.12 3.15 -7.91
CA PHE A 286 -19.21 1.87 -8.57
C PHE A 286 -20.65 1.36 -8.47
N LYS A 287 -21.23 0.99 -9.61
CA LYS A 287 -22.56 0.41 -9.71
C LYS A 287 -22.47 -0.80 -10.62
N HIS A 288 -23.14 -1.87 -10.22
CA HIS A 288 -23.42 -2.99 -11.11
C HIS A 288 -24.51 -2.60 -12.12
#